data_AF-A0A7M7JMD2-F1
#
_entry.id   AF-A0A7M7JMD2-F1
#
_cell.length_a   1.000
_cell.length_b   1.000
_cell.length_c   1.000
_cell.angle_alpha   90.00
_cell.angle_beta   90.00
_cell.angle_gamma   90.00
#
_symmetry.space_group_name_H-M   'P 1'
#
loop_
_entity.id
_entity.type
_entity.pdbx_description
1 polymer ?
#
loop_
_entity_poly.entity_id
_entity_poly.type
_entity_poly.pdbx_seq_one_letter_code
_entity_poly.pdbx_strand_id
1 'polypeptide(L)'
;MVTKTYFFSDTDDGEIARASGGHLVVTGCPIGHSRRALSCKMNSEFDVFAASNRSQKKWWCHFDDDNYVNVPALGKVLRRYDSSRVWYLGRNSIMRPIDLNTKDWGSVRFRFATGGAGFCISRALSDALVPYAFAGRLAQLSDRIRLPDDVTVGFLVEVIVGAKLTVVPGFHSHLEEMKLLEGPLKDQISLSYMKKRKNFVGLEQRLPNDPTRFISIHCVLFPSEHLCTRLQAKHSN
;
A
#
# COMPACT_ATOMS: atom_id res chain seq x y z
N MET A 1 2.69 5.69 19.05
CA MET A 1 3.56 4.74 18.31
C MET A 1 2.72 3.84 17.43
N VAL A 2 3.03 3.75 16.14
CA VAL A 2 2.35 2.88 15.18
C VAL A 2 2.84 1.45 15.37
N THR A 3 2.26 0.73 16.34
CA THR A 3 2.70 -0.63 16.75
C THR A 3 2.36 -1.72 15.72
N LYS A 4 1.99 -1.36 14.49
CA LYS A 4 1.44 -2.29 13.48
C LYS A 4 2.05 -2.13 12.07
N THR A 5 3.06 -1.28 11.89
CA THR A 5 3.78 -1.11 10.60
C THR A 5 5.02 -1.99 10.57
N TYR A 6 5.23 -2.70 9.46
CA TYR A 6 6.40 -3.52 9.18
C TYR A 6 7.03 -3.06 7.87
N PHE A 7 8.35 -3.09 7.81
CA PHE A 7 9.13 -2.70 6.64
C PHE A 7 9.73 -3.96 6.03
N PHE A 8 9.53 -4.18 4.74
CA PHE A 8 10.06 -5.36 4.04
C PHE A 8 11.18 -4.90 3.12
N SER A 9 12.39 -5.35 3.41
CA SER A 9 13.60 -4.93 2.69
C SER A 9 14.37 -6.14 2.17
N ASP A 10 15.16 -5.94 1.12
CA ASP A 10 16.16 -6.93 0.66
C ASP A 10 17.47 -6.87 1.46
N THR A 11 17.64 -5.80 2.26
CA THR A 11 18.87 -5.54 3.01
C THR A 11 18.53 -5.15 4.46
N ASP A 12 19.38 -5.57 5.39
CA ASP A 12 19.31 -5.13 6.79
C ASP A 12 19.72 -3.65 6.92
N ASP A 13 19.09 -2.95 7.86
CA ASP A 13 19.39 -1.56 8.18
C ASP A 13 19.17 -1.32 9.68
N GLY A 14 20.28 -1.13 10.41
CA GLY A 14 20.24 -0.96 11.86
C GLY A 14 19.58 0.33 12.34
N GLU A 15 19.46 1.36 11.49
CA GLU A 15 18.70 2.57 11.82
C GLU A 15 17.20 2.30 11.69
N ILE A 16 16.76 1.72 10.59
CA ILE A 16 15.35 1.37 10.35
C ILE A 16 14.87 0.31 11.35
N ALA A 17 15.69 -0.71 11.65
CA ALA A 17 15.36 -1.74 12.63
C ALA A 17 15.09 -1.12 14.01
N ARG A 18 15.92 -0.18 14.46
CA ARG A 18 15.72 0.54 15.72
C ARG A 18 14.51 1.48 15.67
N ALA A 19 14.40 2.29 14.62
CA ALA A 19 13.32 3.26 14.47
C ALA A 19 11.92 2.61 14.35
N SER A 20 11.86 1.42 13.74
CA SER A 20 10.63 0.64 13.59
C SER A 20 10.26 -0.21 14.83
N GLY A 21 11.13 -0.26 15.84
CA GLY A 21 10.92 -1.10 17.03
C GLY A 21 11.03 -2.60 16.74
N GLY A 22 11.93 -2.98 15.83
CA GLY A 22 12.14 -4.38 15.43
C GLY A 22 11.13 -4.90 14.40
N HIS A 23 10.46 -4.01 13.66
CA HIS A 23 9.53 -4.38 12.59
C HIS A 23 10.14 -4.31 11.19
N LEU A 24 11.48 -4.29 11.08
CA LEU A 24 12.18 -4.51 9.81
C LEU A 24 12.27 -6.03 9.54
N VAL A 25 11.76 -6.46 8.39
CA VAL A 25 11.81 -7.84 7.89
C VAL A 25 12.78 -7.89 6.70
N VAL A 26 13.92 -8.54 6.90
CA VAL A 26 14.89 -8.81 5.83
C VAL A 26 14.44 -10.06 5.08
N THR A 27 13.98 -9.86 3.84
CA THR A 27 13.23 -10.87 3.08
C THR A 27 14.08 -11.93 2.40
N GLY A 28 15.38 -11.66 2.18
CA GLY A 28 16.24 -12.50 1.33
C GLY A 28 15.87 -12.46 -0.17
N CYS A 29 14.96 -11.56 -0.56
CA CYS A 29 14.57 -11.35 -1.95
C CYS A 29 15.66 -10.63 -2.77
N PRO A 30 15.64 -10.74 -4.11
CA PRO A 30 16.56 -10.00 -4.95
C PRO A 30 16.50 -8.49 -4.73
N ILE A 31 17.65 -7.83 -4.90
CA ILE A 31 17.81 -6.38 -4.73
C ILE A 31 17.12 -5.62 -5.88
N GLY A 32 16.52 -4.48 -5.54
CA GLY A 32 15.99 -3.51 -6.50
C GLY A 32 14.53 -3.71 -6.89
N HIS A 33 14.15 -3.14 -8.04
CA HIS A 33 12.75 -2.95 -8.47
C HIS A 33 12.37 -3.81 -9.70
N SER A 34 13.05 -4.94 -9.92
CA SER A 34 12.60 -5.88 -10.96
C SER A 34 11.28 -6.53 -10.55
N ARG A 35 10.47 -6.97 -11.53
CA ARG A 35 9.21 -7.70 -11.26
C ARG A 35 9.41 -8.85 -10.26
N ARG A 36 10.48 -9.62 -10.41
CA ARG A 36 10.85 -10.73 -9.52
C ARG A 36 11.18 -10.26 -8.11
N ALA A 37 11.96 -9.19 -7.99
CA ALA A 37 12.33 -8.62 -6.70
C ALA A 37 11.08 -8.13 -5.94
N LEU A 38 10.22 -7.35 -6.61
CA LEU A 38 8.99 -6.80 -6.02
C LEU A 38 7.99 -7.91 -5.66
N SER A 39 7.75 -8.86 -6.56
CA SER A 39 6.83 -9.97 -6.28
C SER A 39 7.30 -10.88 -5.14
N CYS A 40 8.62 -11.04 -4.98
CA CYS A 40 9.18 -11.75 -3.84
C CYS A 40 8.95 -11.00 -2.51
N LYS A 41 9.13 -9.66 -2.50
CA LYS A 41 8.87 -8.84 -1.31
C LYS A 41 7.37 -8.81 -0.97
N MET A 42 6.50 -8.60 -1.95
CA MET A 42 5.04 -8.70 -1.81
C MET A 42 4.60 -10.07 -1.27
N ASN A 43 5.20 -11.15 -1.76
CA ASN A 43 4.94 -12.49 -1.21
C ASN A 43 5.35 -12.56 0.27
N SER A 44 6.51 -12.01 0.63
CA SER A 44 7.00 -11.99 2.03
C SER A 44 6.05 -11.22 2.95
N GLU A 45 5.51 -10.08 2.48
CA GLU A 45 4.46 -9.33 3.19
C GLU A 45 3.23 -10.20 3.47
N PHE A 46 2.72 -10.86 2.42
CA PHE A 46 1.57 -11.74 2.53
C PHE A 46 1.83 -12.92 3.48
N ASP A 47 2.99 -13.56 3.37
CA ASP A 47 3.36 -14.71 4.22
C ASP A 47 3.42 -14.31 5.69
N VAL A 48 4.04 -13.17 6.01
CA VAL A 48 4.08 -12.65 7.39
C VAL A 48 2.68 -12.38 7.92
N PHE A 49 1.80 -11.76 7.12
CA PHE A 49 0.43 -11.51 7.56
C PHE A 49 -0.38 -12.81 7.71
N ALA A 50 -0.32 -13.71 6.74
CA ALA A 50 -1.07 -14.96 6.74
C ALA A 50 -0.68 -15.86 7.93
N ALA A 51 0.61 -15.92 8.25
CA ALA A 51 1.13 -16.65 9.42
C ALA A 51 0.85 -15.94 10.76
N SER A 52 0.52 -14.64 10.74
CA SER A 52 0.27 -13.88 11.97
C SER A 52 -1.01 -14.31 12.70
N ASN A 53 -1.05 -14.05 14.01
CA ASN A 53 -2.19 -14.39 14.87
C ASN A 53 -3.48 -13.68 14.41
N ARG A 54 -4.48 -14.49 14.03
CA ARG A 54 -5.82 -14.10 13.56
C ARG A 54 -6.53 -13.12 14.51
N SER A 55 -6.40 -13.32 15.81
CA SER A 55 -7.05 -12.47 16.82
C SER A 55 -6.45 -11.05 16.90
N GLN A 56 -5.20 -10.89 16.47
CA GLN A 56 -4.45 -9.63 16.59
C GLN A 56 -4.38 -8.84 15.28
N LYS A 57 -4.44 -9.52 14.12
CA LYS A 57 -4.21 -8.93 12.80
C LYS A 57 -5.36 -9.29 11.85
N LYS A 58 -6.28 -8.33 11.68
CA LYS A 58 -7.52 -8.47 10.91
C LYS A 58 -7.42 -8.00 9.45
N TRP A 59 -6.42 -7.19 9.15
CA TRP A 59 -6.22 -6.56 7.84
C TRP A 59 -4.73 -6.57 7.49
N TRP A 60 -4.43 -6.96 6.27
CA TRP A 60 -3.15 -6.68 5.61
C TRP A 60 -3.35 -5.44 4.75
N CYS A 61 -2.51 -4.44 4.90
CA CYS A 61 -2.49 -3.29 3.99
C CYS A 61 -1.08 -3.08 3.47
N HIS A 62 -0.95 -2.95 2.16
CA HIS A 62 0.29 -2.71 1.45
C HIS A 62 0.37 -1.23 1.04
N PHE A 63 1.56 -0.66 1.13
CA PHE A 63 1.89 0.70 0.71
C PHE A 63 3.37 0.76 0.28
N ASP A 64 3.67 1.54 -0.76
CA ASP A 64 5.05 1.78 -1.22
C ASP A 64 5.80 2.75 -0.28
N ASP A 65 7.13 2.79 -0.37
CA ASP A 65 7.98 3.71 0.42
C ASP A 65 7.82 5.18 0.02
N ASP A 66 7.21 5.44 -1.14
CA ASP A 66 6.83 6.77 -1.62
C ASP A 66 5.39 7.18 -1.23
N ASN A 67 4.74 6.44 -0.32
CA ASN A 67 3.40 6.72 0.18
C ASN A 67 3.42 7.39 1.56
N TYR A 68 2.60 8.44 1.72
CA TYR A 68 2.19 8.98 3.02
C TYR A 68 0.89 8.30 3.43
N VAL A 69 0.83 7.69 4.62
CA VAL A 69 -0.36 6.98 5.10
C VAL A 69 -0.98 7.70 6.30
N ASN A 70 -2.20 8.20 6.12
CA ASN A 70 -3.05 8.73 7.18
C ASN A 70 -3.74 7.57 7.92
N VAL A 71 -3.03 7.03 8.92
CA VAL A 71 -3.48 5.87 9.72
C VAL A 71 -4.85 6.09 10.39
N PRO A 72 -5.20 7.26 10.95
CA PRO A 72 -6.55 7.53 11.44
C PRO A 72 -7.66 7.36 10.38
N ALA A 73 -7.46 7.91 9.17
CA ALA A 73 -8.41 7.76 8.07
C ALA A 73 -8.55 6.30 7.62
N LEU A 74 -7.41 5.61 7.48
CA LEU A 74 -7.39 4.18 7.18
C LEU A 74 -8.21 3.39 8.20
N GLY A 75 -7.96 3.60 9.50
CA GLY A 75 -8.68 2.92 10.58
C GLY A 75 -10.19 3.20 10.56
N LYS A 76 -10.60 4.44 10.26
CA LYS A 76 -12.02 4.81 10.09
C LYS A 76 -12.66 4.03 8.93
N VAL A 77 -11.94 3.87 7.83
CA VAL A 77 -12.43 3.09 6.68
C VAL A 77 -12.55 1.61 7.03
N LEU A 78 -11.48 1.00 7.56
CA LEU A 78 -11.43 -0.44 7.85
C LEU A 78 -12.51 -0.88 8.85
N ARG A 79 -12.87 -0.03 9.82
CA ARG A 79 -13.94 -0.33 10.79
C ARG A 79 -15.34 -0.46 10.17
N ARG A 80 -15.55 0.03 8.95
CA ARG A 80 -16.85 -0.10 8.24
C ARG A 80 -17.03 -1.47 7.59
N TYR A 81 -15.96 -2.26 7.48
CA TYR A 81 -15.96 -3.56 6.83
C TYR A 81 -15.69 -4.67 7.84
N ASP A 82 -16.51 -5.72 7.80
CA ASP A 82 -16.31 -6.91 8.61
C ASP A 82 -15.15 -7.74 8.04
N SER A 83 -14.04 -7.84 8.78
CA SER A 83 -12.83 -8.57 8.37
C SER A 83 -13.02 -10.09 8.25
N SER A 84 -14.13 -10.63 8.75
CA SER A 84 -14.51 -12.05 8.56
C SER A 84 -15.19 -12.31 7.22
N ARG A 85 -15.44 -11.26 6.43
CA ARG A 85 -15.92 -11.34 5.05
C ARG A 85 -14.82 -10.98 4.07
N VAL A 86 -14.97 -11.46 2.84
CA VAL A 86 -14.01 -11.27 1.75
C VAL A 86 -14.06 -9.82 1.25
N TRP A 87 -13.02 -9.04 1.59
CA TRP A 87 -12.82 -7.67 1.13
C TRP A 87 -11.41 -7.46 0.56
N TYR A 88 -11.39 -6.89 -0.64
CA TYR A 88 -10.22 -6.29 -1.29
C TYR A 88 -10.50 -4.80 -1.48
N LEU A 89 -9.91 -3.96 -0.65
CA LEU A 89 -10.14 -2.52 -0.62
C LEU A 89 -8.95 -1.81 -1.27
N GLY A 90 -9.20 -0.85 -2.13
CA GLY A 90 -8.13 -0.06 -2.74
C GLY A 90 -8.64 0.81 -3.86
N ARG A 91 -7.77 1.23 -4.77
CA ARG A 91 -8.18 2.02 -5.94
C ARG A 91 -7.50 1.49 -7.19
N ASN A 92 -8.26 1.52 -8.28
CA ASN A 92 -7.70 1.27 -9.60
C ASN A 92 -7.30 2.63 -10.21
N SER A 93 -6.04 3.03 -10.03
CA SER A 93 -5.52 4.31 -10.55
C SER A 93 -5.26 4.26 -12.06
N ILE A 94 -5.44 3.10 -12.70
CA ILE A 94 -5.56 2.98 -14.16
C ILE A 94 -7.02 2.66 -14.55
N MET A 95 -7.56 3.29 -15.59
CA MET A 95 -9.00 3.15 -15.87
C MET A 95 -9.42 1.76 -16.37
N ARG A 96 -8.56 1.10 -17.14
CA ARG A 96 -8.92 -0.10 -17.92
C ARG A 96 -8.62 -1.39 -17.14
N PRO A 97 -9.54 -2.38 -17.16
CA PRO A 97 -9.22 -3.75 -16.74
C PRO A 97 -8.04 -4.32 -17.52
N ILE A 98 -7.42 -5.35 -16.97
CA ILE A 98 -6.41 -6.16 -17.62
C ILE A 98 -7.10 -7.29 -18.37
N ASP A 99 -6.86 -7.39 -19.67
CA ASP A 99 -7.21 -8.54 -20.49
C ASP A 99 -5.94 -9.42 -20.64
N LEU A 100 -6.02 -10.70 -20.29
CA LEU A 100 -4.89 -11.62 -20.28
C LEU A 100 -5.28 -12.98 -20.85
N ASN A 101 -4.50 -13.48 -21.81
CA ASN A 101 -4.59 -14.85 -22.28
C ASN A 101 -3.57 -15.71 -21.53
N THR A 102 -4.06 -16.69 -20.79
CA THR A 102 -3.23 -17.62 -20.02
C THR A 102 -3.39 -19.04 -20.53
N LYS A 103 -2.38 -19.88 -20.28
CA LYS A 103 -2.46 -21.32 -20.59
C LYS A 103 -3.41 -22.05 -19.63
N ASP A 104 -3.38 -21.70 -18.35
CA ASP A 104 -4.05 -22.46 -17.30
C ASP A 104 -5.49 -21.96 -17.03
N TRP A 105 -5.80 -20.70 -17.34
CA TRP A 105 -7.12 -20.07 -17.07
C TRP A 105 -7.82 -19.51 -18.31
N GLY A 106 -7.25 -19.73 -19.51
CA GLY A 106 -7.78 -19.18 -20.75
C GLY A 106 -7.73 -17.65 -20.79
N SER A 107 -8.67 -17.05 -21.53
CA SER A 107 -8.84 -15.60 -21.63
C SER A 107 -9.60 -15.04 -20.43
N VAL A 108 -8.94 -14.19 -19.65
CA VAL A 108 -9.50 -13.58 -18.45
C VAL A 108 -9.45 -12.06 -18.52
N ARG A 109 -10.41 -11.42 -17.83
CA ARG A 109 -10.48 -9.97 -17.68
C ARG A 109 -10.71 -9.62 -16.22
N PHE A 110 -9.81 -8.82 -15.64
CA PHE A 110 -9.86 -8.50 -14.21
C PHE A 110 -9.34 -7.11 -13.90
N ARG A 111 -9.65 -6.63 -12.69
CA ARG A 111 -9.13 -5.39 -12.11
C ARG A 111 -8.18 -5.70 -10.96
N PHE A 112 -7.40 -4.70 -10.57
CA PHE A 112 -6.49 -4.76 -9.43
C PHE A 112 -6.46 -3.40 -8.73
N ALA A 113 -6.11 -3.39 -7.45
CA ALA A 113 -5.76 -2.15 -6.76
C ALA A 113 -4.32 -1.80 -7.09
N THR A 114 -4.07 -0.55 -7.51
CA THR A 114 -2.74 -0.05 -7.83
C THR A 114 -1.84 -0.05 -6.58
N GLY A 115 -0.71 -0.75 -6.64
CA GLY A 115 0.20 -0.93 -5.50
C GLY A 115 0.65 0.39 -4.89
N GLY A 116 1.09 1.33 -5.74
CA GLY A 116 1.51 2.67 -5.29
C GLY A 116 0.39 3.62 -4.86
N ALA A 117 -0.88 3.20 -4.90
CA ALA A 117 -1.95 3.87 -4.16
C ALA A 117 -2.16 3.23 -2.78
N GLY A 118 -1.68 2.00 -2.58
CA GLY A 118 -1.97 1.15 -1.45
C GLY A 118 -3.31 0.42 -1.57
N PHE A 119 -3.40 -0.71 -0.87
CA PHE A 119 -4.60 -1.54 -0.80
C PHE A 119 -4.65 -2.30 0.51
N CYS A 120 -5.82 -2.83 0.86
CA CYS A 120 -6.03 -3.66 2.02
C CYS A 120 -6.82 -4.93 1.71
N ILE A 121 -6.42 -6.04 2.32
CA ILE A 121 -7.03 -7.35 2.25
C ILE A 121 -7.49 -7.77 3.65
N SER A 122 -8.78 -8.12 3.74
CA SER A 122 -9.38 -8.68 4.96
C SER A 122 -8.78 -10.02 5.34
N ARG A 123 -8.93 -10.42 6.61
CA ARG A 123 -8.48 -11.74 7.07
C ARG A 123 -9.12 -12.89 6.29
N ALA A 124 -10.43 -12.82 6.05
CA ALA A 124 -11.14 -13.87 5.31
C ALA A 124 -10.67 -14.00 3.85
N LEU A 125 -10.38 -12.88 3.17
CA LEU A 125 -9.79 -12.95 1.83
C LEU A 125 -8.36 -13.51 1.87
N SER A 126 -7.55 -13.11 2.85
CA SER A 126 -6.21 -13.70 3.03
C SER A 126 -6.28 -15.21 3.24
N ASP A 127 -7.23 -15.71 4.03
CA ASP A 127 -7.43 -17.15 4.23
C ASP A 127 -7.81 -17.86 2.92
N ALA A 128 -8.68 -17.26 2.10
CA ALA A 128 -9.03 -17.78 0.78
C ALA A 128 -7.84 -17.78 -0.20
N LEU A 129 -6.89 -16.86 -0.01
CA LEU A 129 -5.67 -16.75 -0.83
C LEU A 129 -4.56 -17.72 -0.40
N VAL A 130 -4.54 -18.21 0.84
CA VAL A 130 -3.46 -19.06 1.38
C VAL A 130 -3.10 -20.22 0.43
N PRO A 131 -4.04 -21.01 -0.11
CA PRO A 131 -3.70 -22.13 -1.01
C PRO A 131 -2.97 -21.70 -2.28
N TYR A 132 -3.08 -20.44 -2.71
CA TYR A 132 -2.62 -19.94 -4.00
C TYR A 132 -1.48 -18.93 -3.90
N ALA A 133 -1.32 -18.27 -2.75
CA ALA A 133 -0.40 -17.15 -2.58
C ALA A 133 0.65 -17.39 -1.48
N PHE A 134 0.38 -18.25 -0.50
CA PHE A 134 1.28 -18.47 0.63
C PHE A 134 2.52 -19.29 0.26
N ALA A 135 3.60 -19.13 1.04
CA ALA A 135 4.83 -19.91 0.94
C ALA A 135 5.49 -19.81 -0.45
N GLY A 136 5.66 -18.57 -0.93
CA GLY A 136 6.32 -18.27 -2.20
C GLY A 136 5.41 -18.38 -3.44
N ARG A 137 4.17 -18.84 -3.30
CA ARG A 137 3.29 -19.09 -4.46
C ARG A 137 2.85 -17.81 -5.16
N LEU A 138 2.72 -16.68 -4.46
CA LEU A 138 2.44 -15.39 -5.10
C LEU A 138 3.57 -15.01 -6.07
N ALA A 139 4.83 -15.11 -5.63
CA ALA A 139 5.98 -14.81 -6.47
C ALA A 139 6.09 -15.77 -7.67
N GLN A 140 5.84 -17.06 -7.44
CA GLN A 140 5.82 -18.07 -8.51
C GLN A 140 4.73 -17.79 -9.55
N LEU A 141 3.54 -17.39 -9.10
CA LEU A 141 2.44 -17.03 -9.99
C LEU A 141 2.80 -15.79 -10.82
N SER A 142 3.31 -14.73 -10.19
CA SER A 142 3.79 -13.52 -10.87
C SER A 142 4.77 -13.86 -12.00
N ASP A 143 5.73 -14.76 -11.75
CA ASP A 143 6.67 -15.20 -12.78
C ASP A 143 6.02 -16.00 -13.91
N ARG A 144 5.01 -16.81 -13.59
CA ARG A 144 4.26 -17.59 -14.58
C ARG A 144 3.42 -16.71 -15.50
N ILE A 145 2.66 -15.77 -14.94
CA ILE A 145 1.77 -14.87 -15.71
C ILE A 145 2.49 -13.62 -16.22
N ARG A 146 3.73 -13.39 -15.77
CA ARG A 146 4.62 -12.28 -16.14
C ARG A 146 4.11 -10.89 -15.80
N LEU A 147 3.27 -10.75 -14.78
CA LEU A 147 2.67 -9.48 -14.38
C LEU A 147 3.34 -8.88 -13.14
N PRO A 148 3.28 -7.54 -12.96
CA PRO A 148 3.67 -6.91 -11.70
C PRO A 148 2.99 -7.53 -10.49
N ASP A 149 3.56 -7.30 -9.31
CA ASP A 149 3.12 -7.83 -8.03
C ASP A 149 1.69 -7.40 -7.65
N ASP A 150 1.36 -6.11 -7.78
CA ASP A 150 0.01 -5.59 -7.54
C ASP A 150 -1.04 -6.17 -8.52
N VAL A 151 -0.69 -6.27 -9.79
CA VAL A 151 -1.52 -6.95 -10.81
C VAL A 151 -1.68 -8.43 -10.50
N THR A 152 -0.64 -9.10 -9.99
CA THR A 152 -0.68 -10.51 -9.57
C THR A 152 -1.61 -10.70 -8.37
N VAL A 153 -1.61 -9.79 -7.41
CA VAL A 153 -2.59 -9.78 -6.31
C VAL A 153 -4.01 -9.63 -6.87
N GLY A 154 -4.24 -8.72 -7.82
CA GLY A 154 -5.54 -8.59 -8.48
C GLY A 154 -5.97 -9.86 -9.22
N PHE A 155 -5.05 -10.54 -9.91
CA PHE A 155 -5.33 -11.82 -10.57
C PHE A 155 -5.75 -12.89 -9.54
N LEU A 156 -4.99 -13.02 -8.44
CA LEU A 156 -5.34 -13.93 -7.36
C LEU A 156 -6.74 -13.64 -6.78
N VAL A 157 -7.07 -12.37 -6.57
CA VAL A 157 -8.34 -11.98 -5.97
C VAL A 157 -9.52 -12.17 -6.93
N GLU A 158 -9.44 -11.64 -8.15
CA GLU A 158 -10.59 -11.61 -9.07
C GLU A 158 -10.70 -12.86 -9.96
N VAL A 159 -9.58 -13.47 -10.35
CA VAL A 159 -9.59 -14.64 -11.24
C VAL A 159 -9.60 -15.95 -10.45
N ILE A 160 -8.76 -16.07 -9.41
CA ILE A 160 -8.64 -17.31 -8.65
C ILE A 160 -9.73 -17.42 -7.57
N VAL A 161 -9.88 -16.39 -6.73
CA VAL A 161 -10.86 -16.41 -5.63
C VAL A 161 -12.26 -16.00 -6.11
N GLY A 162 -12.37 -15.21 -7.19
CA GLY A 162 -13.65 -14.71 -7.71
C GLY A 162 -14.25 -13.55 -6.91
N ALA A 163 -13.45 -12.89 -6.08
CA ALA A 163 -13.84 -11.66 -5.39
C ALA A 163 -13.71 -10.44 -6.32
N LYS A 164 -14.07 -9.25 -5.83
CA LYS A 164 -13.96 -8.01 -6.62
C LYS A 164 -13.23 -6.92 -5.83
N LEU A 165 -12.50 -6.08 -6.55
CA LEU A 165 -11.99 -4.84 -5.99
C LEU A 165 -13.15 -3.94 -5.53
N THR A 166 -13.14 -3.59 -4.25
CA THR A 166 -13.99 -2.55 -3.67
C THR A 166 -13.24 -1.23 -3.73
N VAL A 167 -13.67 -0.34 -4.62
CA VAL A 167 -13.03 0.96 -4.83
C VAL A 167 -13.26 1.86 -3.63
N VAL A 168 -12.18 2.35 -3.03
CA VAL A 168 -12.17 3.30 -1.92
C VAL A 168 -11.48 4.59 -2.40
N PRO A 169 -12.21 5.72 -2.55
CA PRO A 169 -11.67 6.95 -3.12
C PRO A 169 -10.49 7.58 -2.39
N GLY A 170 -10.30 7.25 -1.10
CA GLY A 170 -9.24 7.83 -0.27
C GLY A 170 -7.84 7.29 -0.55
N PHE A 171 -7.68 6.25 -1.37
CA PHE A 171 -6.36 5.78 -1.78
C PHE A 171 -5.89 6.52 -3.03
N HIS A 172 -4.63 6.98 -3.05
CA HIS A 172 -4.09 7.79 -4.16
C HIS A 172 -2.67 7.40 -4.54
N SER A 173 -2.46 7.15 -5.82
CA SER A 173 -1.13 6.92 -6.42
C SER A 173 -0.61 8.17 -7.11
N HIS A 174 0.71 8.32 -7.22
CA HIS A 174 1.35 9.35 -8.05
C HIS A 174 1.00 9.26 -9.55
N LEU A 175 0.27 8.23 -9.98
CA LEU A 175 -0.32 8.12 -11.32
C LEU A 175 -1.53 9.05 -11.52
N GLU A 176 -2.13 9.53 -10.43
CA GLU A 176 -3.23 10.50 -10.43
C GLU A 176 -2.69 11.93 -10.33
N GLU A 177 -3.51 12.93 -10.69
CA GLU A 177 -3.11 14.33 -10.54
C GLU A 177 -3.29 14.78 -9.09
N MET A 178 -2.20 14.76 -8.30
CA MET A 178 -2.25 15.03 -6.85
C MET A 178 -2.75 16.42 -6.48
N LYS A 179 -2.75 17.37 -7.43
CA LYS A 179 -3.30 18.72 -7.23
C LYS A 179 -4.83 18.77 -7.34
N LEU A 180 -5.44 17.78 -7.98
CA LEU A 180 -6.88 17.72 -8.25
C LEU A 180 -7.60 16.71 -7.35
N LEU A 181 -6.98 16.28 -6.25
CA LEU A 181 -7.62 15.36 -5.32
C LEU A 181 -8.86 16.00 -4.71
N GLU A 182 -9.97 15.29 -4.77
CA GLU A 182 -11.25 15.74 -4.25
C GLU A 182 -11.41 15.41 -2.77
N GLY A 183 -12.08 16.31 -2.04
CA GLY A 183 -12.41 16.11 -0.64
C GLY A 183 -11.29 16.52 0.33
N PRO A 184 -11.59 16.61 1.63
CA PRO A 184 -10.66 17.14 2.62
C PRO A 184 -9.51 16.16 2.88
N LEU A 185 -8.31 16.70 3.12
CA LEU A 185 -7.08 15.91 3.33
C LEU A 185 -7.24 14.86 4.46
N LYS A 186 -7.99 15.20 5.51
CA LYS A 186 -8.25 14.33 6.67
C LYS A 186 -8.98 13.02 6.34
N ASP A 187 -9.70 12.99 5.21
CA ASP A 187 -10.44 11.81 4.75
C ASP A 187 -9.65 11.00 3.71
N GLN A 188 -8.49 11.49 3.25
CA GLN A 188 -7.57 10.75 2.38
C GLN A 188 -6.76 9.76 3.21
N ILE A 189 -6.59 8.55 2.67
CA ILE A 189 -5.93 7.41 3.32
C ILE A 189 -4.45 7.37 2.97
N SER A 190 -4.13 7.42 1.69
CA SER A 190 -2.77 7.39 1.17
C SER A 190 -2.58 8.50 0.15
N LEU A 191 -1.39 9.08 0.13
CA LEU A 191 -0.99 10.12 -0.81
C LEU A 191 0.41 9.75 -1.29
N SER A 192 0.72 10.08 -2.54
CA SER A 192 2.05 9.83 -3.11
C SER A 192 2.56 11.09 -3.82
N TYR A 193 3.75 11.02 -4.39
CA TYR A 193 4.36 12.13 -5.11
C TYR A 193 5.22 11.63 -6.27
N MET A 194 5.42 12.47 -7.29
CA MET A 194 6.40 12.21 -8.34
C MET A 194 7.19 13.47 -8.67
N LYS A 195 8.39 13.58 -8.06
CA LYS A 195 9.25 14.75 -8.18
C LYS A 195 9.58 15.11 -9.64
N LYS A 196 9.88 14.11 -10.47
CA LYS A 196 10.21 14.29 -11.90
C LYS A 196 9.09 14.97 -12.70
N ARG A 197 7.83 14.69 -12.35
CA ARG A 197 6.64 15.27 -13.01
C ARG A 197 6.06 16.47 -12.27
N LYS A 198 6.72 16.93 -11.19
CA LYS A 198 6.18 17.96 -10.27
C LYS A 198 4.76 17.64 -9.78
N ASN A 199 4.47 16.34 -9.61
CA ASN A 199 3.18 15.85 -9.15
C ASN A 199 3.19 15.76 -7.62
N PHE A 200 2.43 16.64 -6.98
CA PHE A 200 2.42 16.83 -5.54
C PHE A 200 1.04 17.25 -5.08
N VAL A 201 0.69 16.93 -3.83
CA VAL A 201 -0.55 17.39 -3.21
C VAL A 201 -0.58 18.92 -3.15
N GLY A 202 -1.69 19.51 -3.60
CA GLY A 202 -1.95 20.94 -3.55
C GLY A 202 -2.24 21.37 -2.11
N LEU A 203 -1.24 21.99 -1.44
CA LEU A 203 -1.41 22.62 -0.13
C LEU A 203 -0.90 24.05 -0.19
N GLU A 204 -1.54 24.95 0.55
CA GLU A 204 -1.14 26.36 0.62
C GLU A 204 0.23 26.53 1.28
N GLN A 205 0.44 25.89 2.43
CA GLN A 205 1.69 25.99 3.17
C GLN A 205 2.79 25.15 2.50
N ARG A 206 4.00 25.73 2.37
CA ARG A 206 5.20 25.02 1.94
C ARG A 206 6.32 25.17 2.95
N LEU A 207 6.64 24.05 3.60
CA LEU A 207 7.74 23.97 4.55
C LEU A 207 9.09 23.84 3.79
N PRO A 208 10.18 24.41 4.32
CA PRO A 208 11.51 24.29 3.76
C PRO A 208 11.99 22.83 3.87
N ASN A 209 12.83 22.41 2.93
CA ASN A 209 13.39 21.05 2.88
C ASN A 209 12.34 19.92 2.86
N ASP A 210 11.18 20.17 2.28
CA ASP A 210 10.10 19.20 2.12
C ASP A 210 9.86 18.86 0.63
N PRO A 211 10.77 18.11 -0.01
CA PRO A 211 10.73 17.84 -1.44
C PRO A 211 9.60 16.88 -1.87
N THR A 212 9.01 16.14 -0.93
CA THR A 212 7.90 15.20 -1.16
C THR A 212 6.55 15.78 -0.77
N ARG A 213 6.54 16.86 0.02
CA ARG A 213 5.37 17.48 0.66
C ARG A 213 4.83 16.70 1.86
N PHE A 214 5.48 15.61 2.26
CA PHE A 214 4.97 14.74 3.32
C PHE A 214 5.01 15.41 4.68
N ILE A 215 6.00 16.27 4.94
CA ILE A 215 6.04 17.03 6.19
C ILE A 215 4.92 18.07 6.21
N SER A 216 4.69 18.77 5.08
CA SER A 216 3.58 19.71 4.92
C SER A 216 2.23 19.01 5.11
N ILE A 217 2.02 17.86 4.48
CA ILE A 217 0.82 17.01 4.67
C ILE A 217 0.65 16.65 6.15
N HIS A 218 1.72 16.18 6.80
CA HIS A 218 1.71 15.78 8.20
C HIS A 218 1.28 16.94 9.11
N CYS A 219 1.80 18.15 8.87
CA CYS A 219 1.47 19.30 9.70
C CYS A 219 0.09 19.91 9.43
N VAL A 220 -0.49 19.68 8.25
CA VAL A 220 -1.91 20.00 8.02
C VAL A 220 -2.81 19.01 8.77
N LEU A 221 -2.45 17.72 8.78
CA LEU A 221 -3.24 16.67 9.44
C LEU A 221 -3.10 16.67 10.97
N PHE A 222 -1.91 16.98 11.47
CA PHE A 222 -1.53 16.90 12.88
C PHE A 222 -0.80 18.16 13.34
N PRO A 223 -1.47 19.33 13.34
CA PRO A 223 -0.82 20.62 13.61
C PRO A 223 -0.22 20.72 15.02
N SER A 224 -0.74 19.97 15.97
CA SER A 224 -0.29 19.96 17.37
C SER A 224 0.94 19.08 17.63
N GLU A 225 1.40 18.30 16.64
CA GLU A 225 2.59 17.46 16.79
C GLU A 225 3.85 18.33 16.97
N HIS A 226 4.77 17.88 17.82
CA HIS A 226 5.95 18.66 18.21
C HIS A 226 6.83 19.08 17.01
N LEU A 227 6.92 18.24 15.98
CA LEU A 227 7.60 18.57 14.72
C LEU A 227 6.96 19.82 14.07
N CYS A 228 5.63 19.86 14.03
CA CYS A 228 4.86 20.86 13.31
C CYS A 228 4.82 22.19 14.06
N THR A 229 4.64 22.15 15.38
CA THR A 229 4.72 23.37 16.21
C THR A 229 6.10 24.02 16.12
N ARG A 230 7.18 23.24 16.10
CA ARG A 230 8.55 23.76 15.90
C ARG A 230 8.76 24.37 14.52
N LEU A 231 8.22 23.77 13.46
CA LEU A 231 8.36 24.28 12.10
C LEU A 231 7.55 25.57 11.90
N GLN A 232 6.35 25.66 12.48
CA GLN A 232 5.54 26.88 12.46
C GLN A 232 6.22 28.03 13.20
N ALA A 233 6.78 27.78 14.39
CA ALA A 233 7.50 28.80 15.15
C ALA A 233 8.72 29.39 14.40
N LYS A 234 9.39 28.58 13.57
CA LYS A 234 10.51 29.03 12.72
C LYS A 234 10.09 29.84 11.49
N HIS A 235 8.81 29.82 11.13
CA HIS A 235 8.26 30.61 10.02
C HIS A 235 7.66 31.95 10.47
N SER A 236 7.41 32.12 11.77
CA SER A 236 6.89 33.36 12.38
C SER A 236 7.98 34.31 12.87
N ASN A 237 9.26 33.90 12.78
CA ASN A 237 10.46 34.71 13.02
C ASN A 237 11.20 34.93 11.70
#